data_AF-A0A662VR88-F1
#
_entry.id   AF-A0A662VR88-F1
#
_cell.length_a   1.000
_cell.length_b   1.000
_cell.length_c   1.000
_cell.angle_alpha   90.00
_cell.angle_beta   90.00
_cell.angle_gamma   90.00
#
_symmetry.space_group_name_H-M   'P 1'
#
loop_
_entity.id
_entity.type
_entity.pdbx_description
1 polymer ?
#
loop_
_entity_poly.entity_id
_entity_poly.type
_entity_poly.pdbx_seq_one_letter_code
_entity_poly.pdbx_strand_id
1 'polypeptide(L)'
;MNNLKFLKLIKIILISFGVIDSFYLLLETYFTQTSFCPLNGCTNNLVYGNINIPALLGLIWFSAYPFLSGKFLSFWQIAALVGVIFLAFYAVVTSYYCPFCFSAYAAGIGLIIVDRRLKIKNTYQKQKNQIN
;
A
#
# COMPACT_ATOMS: atom_id res chain seq x y z
N MET A 1 4.56 -18.99 17.87
CA MET A 1 3.95 -18.99 16.52
C MET A 1 5.05 -19.07 15.46
N ASN A 2 4.97 -19.96 14.47
CA ASN A 2 6.03 -20.08 13.46
C ASN A 2 6.28 -18.74 12.75
N ASN A 3 7.55 -18.35 12.66
CA ASN A 3 8.01 -17.09 12.07
C ASN A 3 7.48 -16.84 10.63
N LEU A 4 7.13 -17.91 9.91
CA LEU A 4 6.49 -17.85 8.59
C LEU A 4 5.00 -17.52 8.66
N LYS A 5 4.26 -18.14 9.59
CA LYS A 5 2.82 -17.86 9.80
C LYS A 5 2.59 -16.41 10.21
N PHE A 6 3.47 -15.88 11.06
CA PHE A 6 3.43 -14.47 11.49
C PHE A 6 3.61 -13.49 10.33
N LEU A 7 4.60 -13.70 9.45
CA LEU A 7 4.81 -12.84 8.28
C LEU A 7 3.63 -12.88 7.30
N LYS A 8 3.01 -14.05 7.11
CA LYS A 8 1.78 -14.18 6.30
C LYS A 8 0.62 -13.38 6.91
N LEU A 9 0.47 -13.42 8.24
CA LEU A 9 -0.54 -12.63 8.93
C LEU A 9 -0.31 -11.13 8.76
N ILE A 10 0.93 -10.65 8.96
CA ILE A 10 1.28 -9.24 8.74
C ILE A 10 0.97 -8.82 7.30
N LYS A 11 1.31 -9.67 6.32
CA LYS A 11 1.00 -9.42 4.90
C LYS A 11 -0.50 -9.15 4.69
N ILE A 12 -1.35 -9.99 5.27
CA ILE A 12 -2.81 -9.84 5.17
C ILE A 12 -3.26 -8.54 5.84
N ILE A 13 -2.79 -8.26 7.05
CA ILE A 13 -3.14 -7.05 7.79
C ILE A 13 -2.77 -5.79 7.00
N LEU A 14 -1.58 -5.73 6.42
CA LEU A 14 -1.12 -4.58 5.62
C LEU A 14 -1.97 -4.37 4.36
N ILE A 15 -2.37 -5.46 3.69
CA ILE A 15 -3.25 -5.38 2.52
C ILE A 15 -4.62 -4.86 2.95
N SER A 16 -5.24 -5.47 3.97
CA SER A 16 -6.56 -5.05 4.46
C SER A 16 -6.55 -3.59 4.91
N PHE A 17 -5.50 -3.17 5.63
CA PHE A 17 -5.33 -1.78 6.04
C PHE A 17 -5.28 -0.84 4.84
N GLY A 18 -4.44 -1.13 3.84
CA GLY A 18 -4.33 -0.30 2.63
C GLY A 18 -5.62 -0.23 1.81
N VAL A 19 -6.37 -1.33 1.72
CA VAL A 19 -7.70 -1.36 1.07
C VAL A 19 -8.68 -0.47 1.82
N ILE A 20 -8.79 -0.63 3.15
CA ILE A 20 -9.73 0.14 3.97
C ILE A 20 -9.40 1.63 3.91
N ASP A 21 -8.12 2.00 4.04
CA ASP A 21 -7.65 3.38 3.99
C ASP A 21 -7.95 4.04 2.63
N SER A 22 -7.61 3.34 1.53
CA SER A 22 -7.88 3.85 0.18
C SER A 22 -9.38 3.96 -0.12
N PHE A 23 -10.18 2.99 0.33
CA PHE A 23 -11.63 3.01 0.16
C PHE A 23 -12.27 4.13 0.99
N TYR A 24 -11.80 4.35 2.21
CA TYR A 24 -12.24 5.45 3.06
C TYR A 24 -11.99 6.82 2.41
N LEU A 25 -10.79 7.06 1.88
CA LEU A 25 -10.45 8.32 1.19
C LEU A 25 -11.33 8.55 -0.05
N LEU A 26 -11.64 7.48 -0.80
CA LEU A 26 -12.59 7.57 -1.91
C LEU A 26 -13.98 7.98 -1.42
N LEU A 27 -14.52 7.32 -0.39
CA LEU A 27 -15.82 7.66 0.19
C LEU A 27 -15.85 9.09 0.73
N GLU A 28 -14.80 9.54 1.43
CA GLU A 28 -14.71 10.91 1.95
C GLU A 28 -14.82 11.94 0.83
N THR A 29 -14.22 11.66 -0.33
CA THR A 29 -14.29 12.52 -1.52
C THR A 29 -15.72 12.62 -2.07
N TYR A 30 -16.53 11.57 -1.97
CA TYR A 30 -17.92 11.57 -2.43
C TYR A 30 -18.92 12.15 -1.42
N PHE A 31 -18.71 11.89 -0.12
CA PHE A 31 -19.68 12.24 0.91
C PHE A 31 -19.42 13.60 1.56
N THR A 32 -18.31 14.28 1.25
CA THR A 32 -17.98 15.63 1.76
C THR A 32 -18.11 15.75 3.29
N GLN A 33 -17.82 14.69 4.03
CA GLN A 33 -17.86 14.70 5.50
C GLN A 33 -16.47 15.00 6.06
N THR A 34 -16.23 16.28 6.32
CA THR A 34 -14.93 16.88 6.68
C THR A 34 -14.50 16.69 8.15
N SER A 35 -14.88 15.60 8.82
CA SER A 35 -14.68 15.49 10.28
C SER A 35 -13.48 14.65 10.73
N PHE A 36 -12.87 13.83 9.86
CA PHE A 36 -11.86 12.85 10.31
C PHE A 36 -10.46 13.00 9.70
N CYS A 37 -10.26 13.82 8.66
CA CYS A 37 -8.91 14.22 8.28
C CYS A 37 -8.48 15.44 9.10
N PRO A 38 -7.52 15.30 10.04
CA PRO A 38 -7.15 16.37 10.97
C PRO A 38 -6.45 17.56 10.29
N LEU A 39 -6.16 17.45 8.99
CA LEU A 39 -5.46 18.45 8.18
C LEU A 39 -6.20 18.62 6.86
N ASN A 40 -6.36 19.86 6.37
CA ASN A 40 -7.11 20.22 5.15
C ASN A 40 -6.57 19.63 3.83
N GLY A 41 -5.66 18.66 3.89
CA GLY A 41 -5.03 18.05 2.74
C GLY A 41 -5.78 16.85 2.14
N CYS A 42 -6.57 16.09 2.91
CA CYS A 42 -7.11 14.82 2.40
C CYS A 42 -8.12 14.97 1.26
N THR A 43 -8.82 16.10 1.18
CA THR A 43 -10.03 16.24 0.35
C THR A 43 -9.84 17.02 -0.96
N ASN A 44 -8.76 17.79 -1.11
CA ASN A 44 -8.65 18.77 -2.19
C ASN A 44 -7.51 18.54 -3.19
N ASN A 45 -6.58 17.62 -2.93
CA ASN A 45 -5.41 17.41 -3.78
C ASN A 45 -5.54 16.18 -4.68
N LEU A 46 -5.22 16.35 -5.96
CA LEU A 46 -5.25 15.28 -6.99
C LEU A 46 -6.64 14.63 -7.16
N VAL A 47 -7.69 15.40 -6.89
CA VAL A 47 -9.08 15.03 -7.15
C VAL A 47 -9.46 15.50 -8.56
N TYR A 48 -9.83 14.57 -9.43
CA TYR A 48 -10.30 14.86 -10.79
C TYR A 48 -11.72 14.32 -10.94
N GLY A 49 -12.68 15.19 -11.26
CA GLY A 49 -14.08 14.78 -11.43
C GLY A 49 -14.68 14.12 -10.18
N ASN A 50 -14.37 14.64 -8.98
CA ASN A 50 -14.76 14.08 -7.66
C ASN A 50 -14.17 12.70 -7.35
N ILE A 51 -13.11 12.30 -8.05
CA ILE A 51 -12.38 11.06 -7.78
C ILE A 51 -10.99 11.41 -7.27
N ASN A 52 -10.67 10.97 -6.05
CA ASN A 52 -9.31 11.02 -5.53
C ASN A 52 -8.44 9.98 -6.23
N ILE A 53 -7.65 10.43 -7.21
CA ILE A 53 -6.85 9.56 -8.08
C ILE A 53 -5.81 8.76 -7.28
N PRO A 54 -5.04 9.35 -6.34
CA PRO A 54 -4.14 8.58 -5.48
C PRO A 54 -4.85 7.46 -4.70
N ALA A 55 -6.01 7.74 -4.12
CA ALA A 55 -6.78 6.74 -3.37
C ALA A 55 -7.30 5.63 -4.30
N LEU A 56 -7.75 5.95 -5.52
CA LEU A 56 -8.16 4.95 -6.50
C LEU A 56 -6.99 4.04 -6.92
N LEU A 57 -5.84 4.62 -7.23
CA LEU A 57 -4.64 3.86 -7.58
C LEU A 57 -4.17 2.99 -6.41
N GLY A 58 -4.21 3.50 -5.18
CA GLY A 58 -3.93 2.74 -3.97
C GLY A 58 -4.88 1.55 -3.82
N LEU A 59 -6.19 1.77 -3.99
CA LEU A 59 -7.20 0.72 -3.91
C LEU A 59 -6.96 -0.40 -4.94
N ILE A 60 -6.71 -0.03 -6.21
CA ILE A 60 -6.37 -0.98 -7.26
C ILE A 60 -5.10 -1.74 -6.91
N TRP A 61 -4.08 -1.03 -6.41
CA TRP A 61 -2.79 -1.61 -6.08
C TRP A 61 -2.89 -2.66 -4.96
N PHE A 62 -3.51 -2.31 -3.83
CA PHE A 62 -3.68 -3.22 -2.69
C PHE A 62 -4.62 -4.38 -3.02
N SER A 63 -5.71 -4.13 -3.76
CA SER A 63 -6.69 -5.17 -4.12
C SER A 63 -6.14 -6.16 -5.13
N ALA A 64 -5.32 -5.73 -6.08
CA ALA A 64 -4.68 -6.63 -7.05
C ALA A 64 -3.52 -7.43 -6.44
N TYR A 65 -2.89 -6.93 -5.38
CA TYR A 65 -1.67 -7.51 -4.80
C TYR A 65 -1.74 -9.01 -4.48
N PRO A 66 -2.81 -9.57 -3.88
CA PRO A 66 -2.92 -11.00 -3.57
C PRO A 66 -2.89 -11.91 -4.80
N PHE A 67 -3.32 -11.39 -5.96
CA PHE A 67 -3.49 -12.16 -7.20
C PHE A 67 -2.24 -12.16 -8.07
N LEU A 68 -1.24 -11.33 -7.75
CA LEU A 68 -0.02 -11.18 -8.54
C LEU A 68 1.10 -12.07 -8.00
N SER A 69 1.90 -12.63 -8.91
CA SER A 69 3.06 -13.46 -8.57
C SER A 69 4.21 -13.25 -9.55
N GLY A 70 5.41 -13.75 -9.18
CA GLY A 70 6.58 -13.77 -10.05
C GLY A 70 7.05 -12.38 -10.53
N LYS A 71 7.24 -12.24 -11.84
CA LYS A 71 7.70 -10.99 -12.48
C LYS A 71 6.63 -9.89 -12.39
N PHE A 72 5.36 -10.23 -12.57
CA PHE A 72 4.26 -9.26 -12.47
C PHE A 72 4.17 -8.62 -11.09
N LEU A 73 4.28 -9.43 -10.03
CA LEU A 73 4.36 -8.90 -8.67
C LEU A 73 5.56 -7.96 -8.50
N SER A 74 6.72 -8.32 -9.06
CA SER A 74 7.93 -7.47 -8.97
C SER A 74 7.73 -6.11 -9.66
N PHE A 75 7.13 -6.09 -10.86
CA PHE A 75 6.76 -4.84 -11.53
C PHE A 75 5.72 -4.05 -10.75
N TRP A 76 4.72 -4.73 -10.17
CA TRP A 76 3.71 -4.09 -9.34
C TRP A 76 4.31 -3.42 -8.10
N GLN A 77 5.28 -4.07 -7.45
CA GLN A 77 6.02 -3.49 -6.33
C GLN A 77 6.85 -2.27 -6.77
N ILE A 78 7.49 -2.32 -7.93
CA ILE A 78 8.24 -1.17 -8.47
C ILE A 78 7.30 -0.01 -8.79
N ALA A 79 6.15 -0.28 -9.41
CA ALA A 79 5.14 0.73 -9.69
C ALA A 79 4.67 1.45 -8.43
N ALA A 80 4.46 0.70 -7.33
CA ALA A 80 4.15 1.30 -6.03
C ALA A 80 5.28 2.21 -5.52
N LEU A 81 6.54 1.76 -5.58
CA LEU A 81 7.66 2.57 -5.11
C LEU A 81 7.80 3.87 -5.92
N VAL A 82 7.66 3.80 -7.24
CA VAL A 82 7.67 4.98 -8.12
C VAL A 82 6.52 5.92 -7.77
N GLY A 83 5.31 5.37 -7.57
CA GLY A 83 4.14 6.15 -7.17
C GLY A 83 4.33 6.85 -5.82
N VAL A 84 4.85 6.14 -4.82
CA VAL A 84 5.14 6.73 -3.49
C VAL A 84 6.19 7.83 -3.58
N ILE A 85 7.28 7.63 -4.33
CA ILE A 85 8.31 8.66 -4.51
C ILE A 85 7.72 9.90 -5.19
N PHE A 86 6.93 9.71 -6.25
CA PHE A 86 6.28 10.80 -6.95
C PHE A 86 5.32 11.57 -6.04
N LEU A 87 4.47 10.88 -5.29
CA LEU A 87 3.50 11.50 -4.39
C LEU A 87 4.17 12.18 -3.19
N ALA A 88 5.24 11.60 -2.64
CA ALA A 88 6.02 12.22 -1.58
C ALA A 88 6.72 13.49 -2.08
N PHE A 89 7.30 13.46 -3.28
CA PHE A 89 7.88 14.64 -3.90
C PHE A 89 6.83 15.72 -4.15
N TYR A 90 5.67 15.36 -4.70
CA TYR A 90 4.55 16.27 -4.89
C TYR A 90 4.11 16.90 -3.57
N ALA A 91 3.96 16.10 -2.51
CA ALA A 91 3.59 16.58 -1.18
C ALA A 91 4.56 17.64 -0.63
N VAL A 92 5.87 17.43 -0.80
CA VAL A 92 6.89 18.40 -0.39
C VAL A 92 6.80 19.69 -1.23
N VAL A 93 6.70 19.57 -2.56
CA VAL A 93 6.67 20.72 -3.47
C VAL A 93 5.43 21.59 -3.25
N THR A 94 4.27 20.98 -3.03
CA THR A 94 3.02 21.72 -2.83
C THR A 94 2.72 22.02 -1.36
N SER A 95 3.66 21.76 -0.43
CA SER A 95 3.46 21.85 1.03
C SER A 95 2.18 21.15 1.50
N TYR A 96 1.85 20.03 0.85
CA TYR A 96 0.65 19.25 1.10
C TYR A 96 0.96 18.14 2.10
N TYR A 97 0.11 17.99 3.12
CA TYR A 97 0.23 16.91 4.09
C TYR A 97 -1.08 16.13 4.26
N CYS A 98 -1.04 14.82 4.06
CA CYS A 98 -2.15 13.89 4.25
C CYS A 98 -1.70 12.67 5.06
N PRO A 99 -2.06 12.60 6.36
CA PRO A 99 -1.64 11.49 7.24
C PRO A 99 -2.06 10.11 6.73
N PHE A 100 -3.26 9.99 6.18
CA PHE A 100 -3.78 8.73 5.62
C PHE A 100 -2.98 8.30 4.40
N CYS A 101 -2.69 9.23 3.49
CA CYS A 101 -1.86 8.98 2.32
C CYS A 101 -0.45 8.48 2.71
N PHE A 102 0.20 9.12 3.69
CA PHE A 102 1.49 8.64 4.21
C PHE A 102 1.38 7.27 4.89
N SER A 103 0.27 6.99 5.56
CA SER A 103 -0.01 5.68 6.17
C SER A 103 -0.15 4.60 5.10
N ALA A 104 -0.84 4.88 3.98
CA ALA A 104 -0.90 4.00 2.83
C ALA A 104 0.49 3.76 2.20
N TYR A 105 1.34 4.79 2.11
CA TYR A 105 2.71 4.63 1.61
C TYR A 105 3.54 3.70 2.51
N ALA A 106 3.46 3.92 3.83
CA ALA A 106 4.13 3.06 4.81
C ALA A 106 3.62 1.62 4.74
N ALA A 107 2.30 1.43 4.61
CA ALA A 107 1.69 0.11 4.47
C ALA A 107 2.15 -0.59 3.18
N GLY A 108 2.20 0.11 2.05
CA GLY A 108 2.67 -0.40 0.77
C GLY A 108 4.14 -0.80 0.81
N ILE A 109 5.02 0.07 1.34
CA ILE A 109 6.45 -0.26 1.52
C ILE A 109 6.63 -1.44 2.47
N GLY A 110 5.92 -1.43 3.61
CA GLY A 110 5.94 -2.53 4.58
C GLY A 110 5.52 -3.86 3.95
N LEU A 111 4.50 -3.84 3.11
CA LEU A 111 4.00 -5.02 2.39
C LEU A 111 5.06 -5.60 1.46
N ILE A 112 5.77 -4.75 0.72
CA ILE A 112 6.89 -5.15 -0.15
C ILE A 112 8.01 -5.81 0.68
N ILE A 113 8.39 -5.21 1.81
CA ILE A 113 9.45 -5.74 2.69
C ILE A 113 9.05 -7.12 3.23
N VAL A 114 7.83 -7.26 3.74
CA VAL A 114 7.31 -8.52 4.28
C VAL A 114 7.28 -9.60 3.20
N ASP A 115 6.82 -9.27 1.99
CA ASP A 115 6.76 -10.21 0.87
C ASP A 115 8.16 -10.69 0.45
N ARG A 116 9.14 -9.79 0.35
CA ARG A 116 10.53 -10.16 0.09
C ARG A 116 11.12 -11.06 1.17
N ARG A 117 10.85 -10.77 2.45
CA ARG A 117 11.28 -11.63 3.57
C ARG A 117 10.64 -13.03 3.51
N LEU A 118 9.37 -13.13 3.13
CA LEU A 118 8.68 -14.40 2.93
C LEU A 118 9.33 -15.22 1.80
N LYS A 119 9.64 -14.58 0.66
CA LYS A 119 10.29 -15.23 -0.47
C LYS A 119 11.64 -15.83 -0.09
N ILE A 120 12.48 -15.06 0.60
CA ILE A 120 13.80 -15.51 1.08
C ILE A 120 13.66 -16.73 2.00
N LYS A 121 12.77 -16.68 3.00
CA LYS A 121 12.56 -17.80 3.92
C LYS A 121 12.08 -19.07 3.23
N ASN A 122 11.19 -18.96 2.26
CA ASN A 122 10.71 -20.12 1.49
C ASN A 122 11.84 -20.76 0.68
N THR A 123 12.73 -19.96 0.07
CA THR A 123 13.90 -20.48 -0.66
C THR A 123 14.85 -21.24 0.27
N TYR A 124 15.16 -20.70 1.46
CA TYR A 124 16.00 -21.39 2.45
C TYR A 124 15.37 -22.70 2.95
N GLN A 125 14.07 -22.73 3.23
CA GLN A 125 13.40 -23.97 3.64
C GLN A 125 13.43 -25.04 2.54
N LYS A 126 13.25 -24.62 1.28
CA LYS A 126 13.31 -25.55 0.14
C LYS A 126 14.70 -26.16 -0.02
N GLN A 127 15.77 -25.37 0.16
CA GLN A 127 17.15 -25.86 0.12
C GLN A 127 17.45 -26.83 1.26
N LYS A 128 17.04 -26.51 2.50
CA LYS A 128 17.27 -27.38 3.66
C LYS A 128 16.61 -28.76 3.50
N ASN A 129 15.41 -28.80 2.92
CA ASN A 129 14.67 -30.05 2.68
C ASN A 129 15.25 -30.90 1.52
N GLN A 130 16.19 -30.38 0.72
CA GLN A 130 16.87 -31.16 -0.32
C GLN A 130 18.19 -31.77 0.18
N ILE A 131 18.69 -31.31 1.33
CA ILE A 131 19.96 -31.76 1.94
C ILE A 131 19.71 -32.86 2.99
N ASN A 132 18.48 -32.97 3.50
CA ASN A 132 18.02 -33.99 4.43
C ASN A 132 17.17 -35.04 3.72
#